data_AF-A0A946H9T2-F1
#
_entry.id   AF-A0A946H9T2-F1
#
_cell.length_a   1.000
_cell.length_b   1.000
_cell.length_c   1.000
_cell.angle_alpha   90.00
_cell.angle_beta   90.00
_cell.angle_gamma   90.00
#
_symmetry.space_group_name_H-M   'P 1'
#
loop_
_entity.id
_entity.type
_entity.pdbx_description
1 polymer ?
#
loop_
_entity_poly.entity_id
_entity_poly.type
_entity_poly.pdbx_seq_one_letter_code
_entity_poly.pdbx_strand_id
1 'polypeptide(L)'
;EIFQPLERYKIYRNEIVAGTVSPSYIHPKQGLDRLQKLMDEYCGGVTVSYMTNEKLLNIGLKKLKVMEEDLECLAAKDLHELLRSWELKHRHRTAECVTQHTLFRKETRWPGYYYRGDAMKLDDENWHVLTVSRRDPQTGKYTLEKAPCYHLVGEEEETATQAPPKTKKTAQANKKATASGN
;
A
#
# COMPACT_ATOMS: atom_id res chain seq x y z
N GLU A 1 -24.89 13.81 6.95
CA GLU A 1 -23.88 12.98 6.27
C GLU A 1 -23.15 12.03 7.23
N ILE A 2 -22.46 12.53 8.27
CA ILE A 2 -21.63 11.68 9.17
C ILE A 2 -22.38 10.49 9.81
N PHE A 3 -23.59 10.73 10.32
CA PHE A 3 -24.41 9.71 10.99
C PHE A 3 -25.33 8.93 10.04
N GLN A 4 -25.22 9.13 8.72
CA GLN A 4 -26.08 8.48 7.74
C GLN A 4 -26.11 6.94 7.84
N PRO A 5 -25.01 6.24 8.15
CA PRO A 5 -25.05 4.79 8.38
C PRO A 5 -25.96 4.38 9.55
N LEU A 6 -26.06 5.19 10.60
CA LEU A 6 -26.97 4.92 11.73
C LEU A 6 -28.43 5.09 11.31
N GLU A 7 -28.74 6.14 10.56
CA GLU A 7 -30.10 6.40 10.07
C GLU A 7 -30.55 5.32 9.09
N ARG A 8 -29.65 4.90 8.19
CA ARG A 8 -29.92 3.76 7.29
C ARG A 8 -30.25 2.50 8.07
N TYR A 9 -29.48 2.18 9.10
CA TYR A 9 -29.77 1.03 9.95
C TYR A 9 -31.15 1.14 10.59
N LYS A 10 -31.52 2.31 11.15
CA LYS A 10 -32.85 2.50 11.77
C LYS A 10 -34.00 2.23 10.81
N ILE A 11 -33.87 2.64 9.55
CA ILE A 11 -34.92 2.46 8.52
C ILE A 11 -35.00 0.99 8.08
N TYR A 12 -33.87 0.39 7.73
CA TYR A 12 -33.83 -0.90 7.04
C TYR A 12 -33.56 -2.10 7.96
N ARG A 13 -33.42 -1.92 9.28
CA ARG A 13 -33.16 -3.02 10.24
C ARG A 13 -34.19 -4.14 10.21
N ASN A 14 -35.40 -3.89 9.72
CA ASN A 14 -36.46 -4.90 9.65
C ASN A 14 -36.42 -5.71 8.33
N GLU A 15 -35.59 -5.33 7.37
CA GLU A 15 -35.40 -6.04 6.10
C GLU A 15 -34.30 -7.12 6.19
N ILE A 16 -33.87 -7.44 7.41
CA ILE A 16 -32.88 -8.49 7.65
C ILE A 16 -33.53 -9.84 7.37
N VAL A 17 -32.96 -10.57 6.41
CA VAL A 17 -33.46 -11.89 5.98
C VAL A 17 -32.90 -12.99 6.88
N ALA A 18 -31.62 -12.89 7.26
CA ALA A 18 -30.97 -13.82 8.18
C ALA A 18 -29.71 -13.19 8.81
N GLY A 19 -29.60 -13.21 10.14
CA GLY A 19 -28.40 -12.72 10.84
C GLY A 19 -28.05 -11.28 10.49
N THR A 20 -26.94 -11.06 9.78
CA THR A 20 -26.47 -9.74 9.31
C THR A 20 -26.69 -9.54 7.81
N VAL A 21 -27.58 -10.32 7.19
CA VAL A 21 -27.84 -10.27 5.74
C VAL A 21 -29.04 -9.36 5.49
N SER A 22 -28.78 -8.23 4.83
CA SER A 22 -29.79 -7.29 4.34
C SER A 22 -29.58 -7.04 2.84
N PRO A 23 -30.65 -6.93 2.03
CA PRO A 23 -30.53 -6.55 0.62
C PRO A 23 -30.24 -5.05 0.45
N SER A 24 -30.58 -4.23 1.44
CA SER A 24 -30.61 -2.76 1.31
C SER A 24 -29.36 -2.07 1.84
N TYR A 25 -28.52 -2.78 2.59
CA TYR A 25 -27.27 -2.23 3.12
C TYR A 25 -26.21 -3.30 3.35
N ILE A 26 -24.96 -2.84 3.47
CA ILE A 26 -23.83 -3.68 3.87
C ILE A 26 -23.32 -3.30 5.26
N HIS A 27 -22.92 -4.29 6.05
CA HIS A 27 -22.21 -4.04 7.30
C HIS A 27 -20.71 -3.77 7.03
N PRO A 28 -20.02 -3.00 7.90
CA PRO A 28 -18.60 -2.66 7.70
C PRO A 28 -17.69 -3.88 7.56
N LYS A 29 -17.97 -4.96 8.31
CA LYS A 29 -17.21 -6.21 8.23
C LYS A 29 -17.31 -6.85 6.84
N GLN A 30 -18.51 -6.89 6.26
CA GLN A 30 -18.75 -7.45 4.91
C GLN A 30 -18.03 -6.62 3.84
N GLY A 31 -18.10 -5.29 3.96
CA GLY A 31 -17.38 -4.40 3.06
C GLY A 31 -15.85 -4.55 3.19
N LEU A 32 -15.33 -4.74 4.40
CA LEU A 32 -13.90 -4.97 4.62
C LEU A 32 -13.43 -6.29 4.01
N ASP A 33 -14.19 -7.38 4.19
CA ASP A 33 -13.85 -8.69 3.62
C ASP A 33 -13.82 -8.63 2.08
N ARG A 34 -14.78 -7.92 1.48
CA ARG A 34 -14.78 -7.64 0.04
C ARG A 34 -13.56 -6.84 -0.39
N LEU A 35 -13.22 -5.76 0.32
CA LEU A 35 -12.05 -4.94 0.00
C LEU A 35 -10.76 -5.75 0.04
N GLN A 36 -10.57 -6.55 1.08
CA GLN A 36 -9.40 -7.41 1.24
C GLN A 36 -9.28 -8.38 0.08
N LYS A 37 -10.37 -9.06 -0.30
CA LYS A 37 -10.38 -9.97 -1.46
C LYS A 37 -10.02 -9.26 -2.76
N LEU A 38 -10.56 -8.06 -3.00
CA LEU A 38 -10.22 -7.28 -4.21
C LEU A 38 -8.73 -6.92 -4.26
N MET A 39 -8.17 -6.45 -3.15
CA MET A 39 -6.76 -6.09 -3.10
C MET A 39 -5.86 -7.32 -3.21
N ASP A 40 -6.25 -8.43 -2.59
CA ASP A 40 -5.48 -9.66 -2.59
C ASP A 40 -5.36 -10.27 -4.00
N GLU A 41 -6.48 -10.36 -4.71
CA GLU A 41 -6.53 -11.01 -6.02
C GLU A 41 -6.02 -10.13 -7.18
N TYR A 42 -6.18 -8.81 -7.10
CA TYR A 42 -5.94 -7.91 -8.23
C TYR A 42 -4.75 -6.96 -8.05
N CYS A 43 -4.40 -6.58 -6.82
CA CYS A 43 -3.36 -5.58 -6.54
C CYS A 43 -2.07 -6.19 -5.95
N GLY A 44 -1.79 -7.47 -6.24
CA GLY A 44 -0.55 -8.13 -5.82
C GLY A 44 -0.57 -8.55 -4.35
N GLY A 45 -1.62 -9.25 -3.93
CA GLY A 45 -1.69 -9.82 -2.59
C GLY A 45 -0.95 -11.14 -2.42
N VAL A 46 -1.18 -11.76 -1.27
CA VAL A 46 -0.46 -12.97 -0.86
C VAL A 46 -0.91 -14.19 -1.68
N THR A 47 -2.19 -14.29 -2.04
CA THR A 47 -2.68 -15.43 -2.84
C THR A 47 -2.10 -15.50 -4.24
N VAL A 48 -1.64 -14.36 -4.78
CA VAL A 48 -0.98 -14.26 -6.09
C VAL A 48 0.54 -14.12 -5.98
N SER A 49 1.12 -14.45 -4.81
CA SER A 49 2.56 -14.32 -4.54
C SER A 49 3.12 -12.93 -4.87
N TYR A 50 2.34 -11.89 -4.53
CA TYR A 50 2.65 -10.49 -4.76
C TYR A 50 2.77 -10.07 -6.24
N MET A 51 2.25 -10.88 -7.17
CA MET A 51 2.30 -10.58 -8.60
C MET A 51 1.02 -9.92 -9.10
N THR A 52 1.15 -8.90 -9.94
CA THR A 52 0.03 -8.25 -10.65
C THR A 52 0.44 -7.85 -12.07
N ASN A 53 -0.49 -7.37 -12.88
CA ASN A 53 -0.25 -6.84 -14.22
C ASN A 53 -1.30 -5.79 -14.59
N GLU A 54 -1.10 -5.10 -15.71
CA GLU A 54 -2.04 -4.07 -16.18
C GLU A 54 -3.49 -4.55 -16.29
N LYS A 55 -3.74 -5.79 -16.74
CA LYS A 55 -5.11 -6.31 -16.89
C LYS A 55 -5.78 -6.51 -15.54
N LEU A 56 -5.08 -7.12 -14.57
CA LEU A 56 -5.59 -7.35 -13.23
C LEU A 56 -5.87 -6.03 -12.50
N LEU A 57 -4.96 -5.05 -12.60
CA LEU A 57 -5.14 -3.73 -11.99
C LEU A 57 -6.34 -2.98 -12.57
N ASN A 58 -6.54 -3.03 -13.89
CA ASN A 58 -7.73 -2.43 -14.53
C ASN A 58 -9.04 -3.11 -14.08
N ILE A 59 -9.05 -4.44 -13.89
CA ILE A 59 -10.20 -5.14 -13.33
C ILE A 59 -10.42 -4.74 -11.86
N GLY A 60 -9.34 -4.64 -11.08
CA GLY A 60 -9.36 -4.15 -9.70
C GLY A 60 -10.00 -2.78 -9.58
N LEU A 61 -9.58 -1.80 -10.41
CA LEU A 61 -10.16 -0.46 -10.43
C LEU A 61 -11.65 -0.45 -10.80
N LYS A 62 -12.08 -1.27 -11.78
CA LYS A 62 -13.51 -1.40 -12.11
C LYS A 62 -14.32 -1.93 -10.92
N LYS A 63 -13.80 -2.94 -10.21
CA LYS A 63 -14.48 -3.54 -9.05
C LYS A 63 -14.47 -2.60 -7.83
N LEU A 64 -13.39 -1.86 -7.63
CA LEU A 64 -13.31 -0.81 -6.61
C LEU A 64 -14.33 0.29 -6.90
N LYS A 65 -14.51 0.71 -8.15
CA LYS A 65 -15.55 1.69 -8.51
C LYS A 65 -16.96 1.22 -8.15
N VAL A 66 -17.32 -0.03 -8.48
CA VAL A 66 -18.61 -0.59 -8.05
C VAL A 66 -18.72 -0.66 -6.53
N MET A 67 -17.63 -1.02 -5.85
CA MET A 67 -17.60 -1.03 -4.39
C MET A 67 -17.78 0.39 -3.80
N GLU A 68 -17.25 1.43 -4.43
CA GLU A 68 -17.42 2.82 -4.01
C GLU A 68 -18.89 3.21 -3.96
N GLU A 69 -19.68 2.80 -4.96
CA GLU A 69 -21.14 2.99 -4.99
C GLU A 69 -21.81 2.25 -3.81
N ASP A 70 -21.37 1.01 -3.52
CA ASP A 70 -21.89 0.22 -2.41
C ASP A 70 -21.52 0.79 -1.02
N LEU A 71 -20.42 1.54 -0.90
CA LEU A 71 -20.05 2.22 0.36
C LEU A 71 -21.06 3.31 0.74
N GLU A 72 -21.79 3.84 -0.24
CA GLU A 72 -22.89 4.74 0.05
C GLU A 72 -24.08 4.03 0.66
N CYS A 73 -24.14 2.69 0.63
CA CYS A 73 -25.16 1.85 1.26
C CYS A 73 -24.69 1.21 2.58
N LEU A 74 -23.64 1.72 3.23
CA LEU A 74 -23.21 1.24 4.56
C LEU A 74 -24.27 1.51 5.64
N ALA A 75 -24.48 0.55 6.54
CA ALA A 75 -25.28 0.73 7.75
C ALA A 75 -24.48 0.38 9.00
N ALA A 76 -24.78 1.06 10.10
CA ALA A 76 -24.14 0.86 11.40
C ALA A 76 -25.19 0.72 12.50
N LYS A 77 -25.11 -0.33 13.31
CA LYS A 77 -26.05 -0.56 14.42
C LYS A 77 -25.80 0.32 15.65
N ASP A 78 -24.55 0.71 15.86
CA ASP A 78 -24.06 1.45 17.02
C ASP A 78 -22.87 2.36 16.65
N LEU A 79 -22.38 3.13 17.62
CA LEU A 79 -21.25 4.04 17.41
C LEU A 79 -19.93 3.32 17.05
N HIS A 80 -19.77 2.07 17.47
CA HIS A 80 -18.59 1.28 17.12
C HIS A 80 -18.62 0.91 15.63
N GLU A 81 -19.76 0.42 15.13
CA GLU A 81 -19.93 0.14 13.70
C GLU A 81 -19.90 1.42 12.86
N LEU A 82 -20.33 2.57 13.42
CA LEU A 82 -20.20 3.84 12.74
C LEU A 82 -18.73 4.20 12.52
N LEU A 83 -17.88 4.07 13.55
CA LEU A 83 -16.44 4.22 13.41
C LEU A 83 -15.89 3.28 12.33
N ARG A 84 -16.25 1.99 12.37
CA ARG A 84 -15.78 1.00 11.38
C ARG A 84 -16.24 1.32 9.95
N SER A 85 -17.42 1.90 9.79
CA SER A 85 -17.93 2.36 8.49
C SER A 85 -17.02 3.43 7.88
N TRP A 86 -16.62 4.42 8.69
CA TRP A 86 -15.72 5.49 8.26
C TRP A 86 -14.31 4.98 7.98
N GLU A 87 -13.77 4.13 8.85
CA GLU A 87 -12.47 3.51 8.60
C GLU A 87 -12.47 2.67 7.30
N LEU A 88 -13.58 1.99 6.97
CA LEU A 88 -13.70 1.27 5.71
C LEU A 88 -13.66 2.22 4.51
N LYS A 89 -14.38 3.34 4.55
CA LYS A 89 -14.31 4.37 3.49
C LYS A 89 -12.88 4.88 3.32
N HIS A 90 -12.14 5.11 4.42
CA HIS A 90 -10.73 5.51 4.36
C HIS A 90 -9.84 4.43 3.72
N ARG A 91 -9.97 3.16 4.14
CA ARG A 91 -9.21 2.05 3.57
C ARG A 91 -9.47 1.88 2.08
N HIS A 92 -10.72 2.01 1.66
CA HIS A 92 -11.08 1.94 0.24
C HIS A 92 -10.38 3.02 -0.60
N ARG A 93 -10.35 4.27 -0.10
CA ARG A 93 -9.63 5.38 -0.75
C ARG A 93 -8.13 5.09 -0.87
N THR A 94 -7.51 4.58 0.19
CA THR A 94 -6.09 4.18 0.16
C THR A 94 -5.85 3.05 -0.85
N ALA A 95 -6.72 2.05 -0.87
CA ALA A 95 -6.65 0.91 -1.79
C ALA A 95 -6.73 1.34 -3.26
N GLU A 96 -7.66 2.23 -3.59
CA GLU A 96 -7.78 2.82 -4.92
C GLU A 96 -6.50 3.56 -5.32
N CYS A 97 -5.98 4.42 -4.43
CA CYS A 97 -4.75 5.17 -4.67
C CYS A 97 -3.55 4.26 -4.94
N VAL A 98 -3.34 3.22 -4.11
CA VAL A 98 -2.27 2.23 -4.30
C VAL A 98 -2.42 1.51 -5.65
N THR A 99 -3.64 1.14 -6.03
CA THR A 99 -3.91 0.48 -7.31
C THR A 99 -3.56 1.39 -8.49
N GLN A 100 -3.93 2.68 -8.42
CA GLN A 100 -3.61 3.67 -9.45
C GLN A 100 -2.09 3.89 -9.59
N HIS A 101 -1.37 4.04 -8.47
CA HIS A 101 0.09 4.19 -8.48
C HIS A 101 0.78 2.95 -9.04
N THR A 102 0.31 1.77 -8.65
CA THR A 102 0.85 0.50 -9.13
C THR A 102 0.62 0.35 -10.63
N LEU A 103 -0.54 0.78 -11.15
CA LEU A 103 -0.86 0.75 -12.58
C LEU A 103 0.00 1.72 -13.40
N PHE A 104 0.17 2.94 -12.89
CA PHE A 104 0.92 4.01 -13.57
C PHE A 104 2.41 3.66 -13.71
N ARG A 105 3.06 3.14 -12.66
CA ARG A 105 4.48 2.75 -12.71
C ARG A 105 4.66 1.47 -13.53
N LYS A 106 5.26 1.57 -14.72
CA LYS A 106 5.48 0.46 -15.65
C LYS A 106 6.85 -0.21 -15.47
N GLU A 107 7.14 -0.65 -14.25
CA GLU A 107 8.37 -1.39 -13.90
C GLU A 107 8.18 -2.20 -12.60
N THR A 108 9.16 -3.02 -12.25
CA THR A 108 9.27 -3.69 -10.95
C THR A 108 10.52 -3.18 -10.21
N ARG A 109 10.33 -2.10 -9.45
CA ARG A 109 11.39 -1.43 -8.67
C ARG A 109 11.76 -2.17 -7.38
N TRP A 110 10.75 -2.76 -6.72
CA TRP A 110 10.89 -3.39 -5.40
C TRP A 110 10.46 -4.86 -5.43
N PRO A 111 11.23 -5.73 -6.12
CA PRO A 111 10.96 -7.15 -6.11
C PRO A 111 11.00 -7.69 -4.67
N GLY A 112 10.02 -8.52 -4.32
CA GLY A 112 9.78 -8.99 -2.96
C GLY A 112 8.63 -8.27 -2.27
N TYR A 113 8.39 -6.99 -2.58
CA TYR A 113 7.18 -6.28 -2.14
C TYR A 113 6.02 -6.49 -3.12
N TYR A 114 6.25 -6.28 -4.41
CA TYR A 114 5.32 -6.66 -5.47
C TYR A 114 6.06 -6.86 -6.80
N TYR A 115 5.42 -7.57 -7.73
CA TYR A 115 5.92 -7.83 -9.07
C TYR A 115 4.91 -7.38 -10.12
N ARG A 116 5.37 -6.60 -11.11
CA ARG A 116 4.61 -6.33 -12.34
C ARG A 116 4.96 -7.39 -13.37
N GLY A 117 4.13 -8.41 -13.52
CA GLY A 117 4.34 -9.52 -14.45
C GLY A 117 4.47 -9.09 -15.91
N ASP A 118 3.94 -7.92 -16.27
CA ASP A 118 4.06 -7.27 -17.57
C ASP A 118 5.29 -6.32 -17.69
N ALA A 119 5.93 -5.99 -16.58
CA ALA A 119 7.11 -5.12 -16.50
C ALA A 119 8.05 -5.57 -15.36
N MET A 120 8.65 -6.75 -15.52
CA MET A 120 9.39 -7.44 -14.45
C MET A 120 10.76 -6.85 -14.11
N LYS A 121 11.31 -6.00 -14.99
CA LYS A 121 12.62 -5.40 -14.79
C LYS A 121 12.50 -4.02 -14.16
N LEU A 122 13.55 -3.64 -13.45
CA LEU A 122 13.80 -2.28 -13.00
C LEU A 122 14.24 -1.44 -14.21
N ASP A 123 13.72 -0.23 -14.33
CA ASP A 123 13.94 0.69 -15.46
C ASP A 123 14.37 2.07 -14.94
N ASP A 124 15.67 2.26 -14.73
CA ASP A 124 16.23 3.52 -14.24
C ASP A 124 16.14 4.66 -15.25
N GLU A 125 16.19 4.33 -16.54
CA GLU A 125 16.15 5.33 -17.62
C GLU A 125 14.83 6.10 -17.61
N ASN A 126 13.71 5.40 -17.38
CA ASN A 126 12.37 6.02 -17.45
C ASN A 126 11.69 6.20 -16.09
N TRP A 127 12.08 5.42 -15.08
CA TRP A 127 11.34 5.31 -13.81
C TRP A 127 12.16 5.58 -12.55
N HIS A 128 13.38 6.10 -12.67
CA HIS A 128 14.13 6.68 -11.53
C HIS A 128 13.59 8.05 -11.12
N VAL A 129 12.32 8.06 -10.73
CA VAL A 129 11.50 9.22 -10.39
C VAL A 129 10.54 8.86 -9.27
N LEU A 130 10.05 9.87 -8.56
CA LEU A 130 8.92 9.73 -7.66
C LEU A 130 7.63 9.71 -8.48
N THR A 131 6.67 8.87 -8.09
CA THR A 131 5.32 8.90 -8.65
C THR A 131 4.41 9.61 -7.67
N VAL A 132 3.86 10.74 -8.08
CA VAL A 132 2.95 11.55 -7.24
C VAL A 132 1.59 11.63 -7.91
N SER A 133 0.55 11.80 -7.12
CA SER A 133 -0.82 11.88 -7.62
C SER A 133 -1.63 12.95 -6.92
N ARG A 134 -2.66 13.42 -7.62
CA ARG A 134 -3.71 14.29 -7.09
C ARG A 134 -5.06 13.68 -7.47
N ARG A 135 -5.96 13.58 -6.50
CA ARG A 135 -7.36 13.21 -6.73
C ARG A 135 -8.22 14.46 -6.66
N ASP A 136 -9.03 14.70 -7.68
CA ASP A 136 -10.03 15.76 -7.68
C ASP A 136 -11.16 15.40 -6.67
N PRO A 137 -11.44 16.25 -5.66
CA PRO A 137 -12.48 15.98 -4.68
C PRO A 137 -13.90 15.98 -5.26
N GLN A 138 -14.15 16.69 -6.36
CA GLN A 138 -15.47 16.76 -6.99
C GLN A 138 -15.69 15.62 -7.97
N THR A 139 -14.73 15.37 -8.86
CA THR A 139 -14.90 14.36 -9.93
C THR A 139 -14.39 12.98 -9.54
N GLY A 140 -13.59 12.88 -8.48
CA GLY A 140 -12.94 11.64 -8.04
C GLY A 140 -11.83 11.13 -8.97
N LYS A 141 -11.50 11.88 -10.04
CA LYS A 141 -10.47 11.50 -11.01
C LYS A 141 -9.07 11.68 -10.43
N TYR A 142 -8.18 10.74 -10.73
CA TYR A 142 -6.77 10.83 -10.39
C TYR A 142 -5.97 11.38 -11.57
N THR A 143 -5.06 12.29 -11.27
CA THR A 143 -3.96 12.70 -12.15
C THR A 143 -2.66 12.21 -11.53
N LEU A 144 -1.85 11.48 -12.31
CA LEU A 144 -0.56 10.97 -11.88
C LEU A 144 0.55 11.59 -12.71
N GLU A 145 1.67 11.91 -12.07
CA GLU A 145 2.82 12.52 -12.71
C GLU A 145 4.13 11.95 -12.16
N LYS A 146 5.19 12.12 -12.94
CA LYS A 146 6.56 11.79 -12.56
C LYS A 146 7.20 13.04 -11.98
N ALA A 147 7.64 12.97 -10.73
CA ALA A 147 8.41 14.02 -10.07
C ALA A 147 9.89 13.61 -9.98
N PRO A 148 10.84 14.52 -10.24
CA PRO A 148 12.27 14.21 -10.25
C PRO A 148 12.73 13.73 -8.86
N CYS A 149 13.65 12.74 -8.85
CA CYS A 149 14.32 12.29 -7.64
C CYS A 149 15.66 13.03 -7.50
N TYR A 150 15.78 13.90 -6.50
CA TYR A 150 17.01 14.65 -6.23
C TYR A 150 17.90 13.90 -5.24
N HIS A 151 19.12 13.56 -5.67
CA HIS A 151 20.14 12.97 -4.80
C HIS A 151 20.91 14.12 -4.15
N LEU A 152 20.75 14.28 -2.83
CA LEU A 152 21.39 15.36 -2.07
C LEU A 152 22.84 15.04 -1.69
N VAL A 153 23.16 13.75 -1.62
CA VAL A 153 24.49 13.20 -1.34
C VAL A 153 25.04 12.68 -2.66
N GLY A 154 26.24 13.12 -3.05
CA GLY A 154 26.90 12.63 -4.26
C GLY A 154 27.40 11.19 -4.10
N GLU A 155 27.62 10.49 -5.22
CA GLU A 155 28.15 9.10 -5.23
C GLU A 155 29.50 8.97 -4.49
N GLU A 156 30.27 10.06 -4.39
CA GLU A 156 31.54 10.12 -3.67
C GLU A 156 31.39 9.97 -2.14
N GLU A 157 30.25 10.35 -1.55
CA GLU A 157 30.01 10.25 -0.10
C GLU A 157 29.37 8.91 0.32
N GLU A 158 28.61 8.25 -0.57
CA GLU A 158 28.06 6.91 -0.31
C GLU A 158 29.15 5.83 -0.26
N THR A 159 30.18 5.93 -1.11
CA THR A 159 31.33 5.02 -1.08
C THR A 159 32.19 5.20 0.18
N ALA A 160 32.23 6.41 0.76
CA ALA A 160 32.93 6.70 2.01
C ALA A 160 32.22 6.13 3.25
N THR A 161 30.88 6.00 3.22
CA THR A 161 30.08 5.48 4.34
C THR A 161 29.92 3.96 4.33
N GLN A 162 30.08 3.31 3.18
CA GLN A 162 29.99 1.84 3.04
C GLN A 162 31.35 1.11 3.18
N ALA A 163 32.47 1.84 3.32
CA ALA A 163 33.78 1.22 3.50
C ALA A 163 33.88 0.52 4.87
N PRO A 164 34.26 -0.77 4.94
CA PRO A 164 34.42 -1.47 6.23
C PRO A 164 35.51 -0.81 7.08
N PRO A 165 35.40 -0.83 8.42
CA PRO A 165 36.36 -0.17 9.29
C PRO A 165 37.75 -0.78 9.07
N LYS A 166 38.71 0.04 8.62
CA LYS A 166 40.12 -0.35 8.50
C LYS A 166 40.60 -0.81 9.87
N THR A 167 40.83 -2.12 10.02
CA THR A 167 41.44 -2.70 11.21
C THR A 167 42.82 -2.10 11.39
N LYS A 168 42.97 -1.20 12.39
CA LYS A 168 44.29 -0.77 12.85
C LYS A 168 45.00 -2.02 13.39
N LYS A 169 46.00 -2.52 12.64
CA LYS A 169 47.00 -3.44 13.21
C LYS A 169 47.70 -2.69 14.34
N THR A 170 47.37 -3.02 15.58
CA THR A 170 48.11 -2.57 16.75
C THR A 170 49.47 -3.25 16.72
N ALA A 171 50.52 -2.49 16.40
CA ALA A 171 51.89 -2.93 16.61
C ALA A 171 52.14 -3.02 18.12
N GLN A 172 52.10 -4.23 18.69
CA GLN A 172 52.63 -4.48 20.02
C GLN A 172 54.15 -4.48 19.95
N ALA A 173 54.75 -3.35 20.31
CA ALA A 173 56.12 -3.31 20.79
C ALA A 173 56.13 -3.93 22.19
N ASN A 174 56.83 -5.05 22.38
CA ASN A 174 57.21 -5.49 23.71
C ASN A 174 58.73 -5.55 23.85
N LYS A 175 59.19 -4.78 24.83
CA LYS A 175 60.58 -4.49 25.18
C LYS A 175 61.28 -5.73 25.73
N LYS A 176 62.58 -5.82 25.43
CA LYS A 176 63.60 -6.61 26.13
C LYS A 176 63.38 -6.63 27.64
N ALA A 177 63.38 -7.83 28.22
CA ALA A 177 63.78 -8.06 29.60
C ALA A 177 64.99 -9.02 29.59
N THR A 178 66.13 -8.47 29.95
CA THR A 178 67.35 -9.16 30.36
C THR A 178 67.16 -9.80 31.74
N ALA A 179 67.60 -11.05 31.94
CA ALA A 179 68.55 -11.47 32.98
C ALA A 179 68.37 -12.95 33.42
N SER A 180 69.45 -13.72 33.25
CA SER A 180 70.03 -14.73 34.15
C SER A 180 69.22 -15.95 34.64
N GLY A 181 69.82 -17.14 34.46
CA GLY A 181 70.00 -18.08 35.59
C GLY A 181 69.73 -19.56 35.30
N ASN A 182 70.83 -20.30 35.10
CA ASN A 182 71.04 -21.77 35.10
C ASN A 182 70.44 -22.61 33.98
#